data_AF-A0A0H1R9R8-F1
#
_entry.id   AF-A0A0H1R9R8-F1
#
_cell.length_a   1.000
_cell.length_b   1.000
_cell.length_c   1.000
_cell.angle_alpha   90.00
_cell.angle_beta   90.00
_cell.angle_gamma   90.00
#
_symmetry.space_group_name_H-M   'P 1'
#
loop_
_entity.id
_entity.type
_entity.pdbx_description
1 polymer ?
#
loop_
_entity_poly.entity_id
_entity_poly.type
_entity_poly.pdbx_seq_one_letter_code
_entity_poly.pdbx_strand_id
1 'polypeptide(L)' 'MSVGRVKETLMAQRRSCKAVSTCEEAVEMWCGGYSRADGDDDGIPCENVCRSLSQVEAIKKKVGC' A
#
# COMPACT_ATOMS: atom_id res chain seq x y z
N MET A 1 -30.59 -0.32 -11.97
CA MET A 1 -29.85 -1.07 -10.93
C MET A 1 -28.38 -0.73 -11.08
N SER A 2 -27.77 -0.29 -9.98
CA SER A 2 -26.60 0.59 -9.93
C SER A 2 -25.26 -0.16 -10.02
N VAL A 3 -24.61 -0.12 -11.20
CA VAL A 3 -23.28 -0.75 -11.43
C VAL A 3 -22.12 0.11 -10.87
N GLY A 4 -22.40 1.26 -10.23
CA GLY A 4 -21.36 2.17 -9.73
C GLY A 4 -20.75 1.82 -8.36
N ARG A 5 -21.46 1.10 -7.48
CA ARG A 5 -21.08 0.98 -6.05
C ARG A 5 -20.05 -0.12 -5.75
N VAL A 6 -19.82 -1.06 -6.66
CA VAL A 6 -18.96 -2.24 -6.40
C VAL A 6 -17.46 -1.97 -6.59
N LYS A 7 -17.08 -0.95 -7.37
CA LYS A 7 -15.66 -0.62 -7.60
C LYS A 7 -15.02 0.05 -6.39
N GLU A 8 -15.75 0.90 -5.68
CA GLU A 8 -15.22 1.64 -4.52
C GLU A 8 -14.98 0.75 -3.29
N THR A 9 -15.85 -0.25 -3.06
CA THR A 9 -15.70 -1.20 -1.94
C THR A 9 -14.56 -2.20 -2.15
N LEU A 10 -14.28 -2.63 -3.38
CA LEU A 10 -13.10 -3.45 -3.69
C LEU A 10 -11.79 -2.69 -3.49
N MET A 11 -11.76 -1.40 -3.85
CA MET A 11 -10.60 -0.56 -3.59
C MET A 11 -10.43 -0.34 -2.09
N ALA A 12 -11.51 -0.05 -1.35
CA ALA A 12 -11.50 0.14 0.11
C ALA A 12 -11.03 -1.11 0.89
N GLN A 13 -11.41 -2.33 0.47
CA GLN A 13 -10.92 -3.56 1.11
C GLN A 13 -9.45 -3.83 0.82
N ARG A 14 -8.95 -3.43 -0.36
CA ARG A 14 -7.52 -3.50 -0.65
C ARG A 14 -6.71 -2.46 0.11
N ARG A 15 -7.29 -1.36 0.61
CA ARG A 15 -6.53 -0.32 1.32
C ARG A 15 -6.15 -0.72 2.74
N SER A 16 -5.72 -1.93 3.00
CA SER A 16 -5.18 -2.28 4.31
C SER A 16 -3.97 -3.16 4.15
N CYS A 17 -3.03 -3.05 5.07
CA CYS A 17 -1.82 -3.86 5.07
C CYS A 17 -2.07 -5.37 5.12
N LYS A 18 -3.31 -5.79 5.43
CA LYS A 18 -3.76 -7.19 5.38
C LYS A 18 -4.13 -7.66 3.97
N ALA A 19 -4.32 -6.75 3.02
CA ALA A 19 -4.65 -7.07 1.64
C ALA A 19 -3.39 -7.28 0.78
N VAL A 20 -2.23 -6.83 1.25
CA VAL A 20 -0.92 -7.04 0.61
C VAL A 20 -0.17 -8.13 1.34
N SER A 21 0.51 -9.00 0.59
CA SER A 21 1.32 -10.07 1.17
C SER A 21 2.81 -9.80 1.03
N THR A 22 3.19 -8.79 0.25
CA THR A 22 4.58 -8.43 -0.04
C THR A 22 4.83 -6.94 0.15
N CYS A 23 6.07 -6.58 0.47
CA CYS A 23 6.47 -5.18 0.60
C CYS A 23 6.32 -4.42 -0.74
N GLU A 24 6.47 -5.10 -1.87
CA GLU A 24 6.30 -4.49 -3.19
C GLU A 24 4.86 -4.03 -3.41
N GLU A 25 3.88 -4.89 -3.13
CA GLU A 25 2.45 -4.53 -3.17
C GLU A 25 2.09 -3.42 -2.17
N ALA A 26 2.70 -3.42 -0.98
CA ALA A 26 2.48 -2.36 0.01
C ALA A 26 2.96 -1.00 -0.51
N VAL A 27 4.14 -0.95 -1.12
CA VAL A 27 4.70 0.28 -1.69
C VAL A 27 3.89 0.74 -2.91
N GLU A 28 3.50 -0.16 -3.81
CA GLU A 28 2.63 0.18 -4.95
C GLU A 28 1.29 0.77 -4.47
N MET A 29 0.72 0.19 -3.42
CA MET A 29 -0.51 0.70 -2.79
C MET A 29 -0.31 2.07 -2.15
N TRP A 30 0.80 2.26 -1.44
CA TRP A 30 1.14 3.54 -0.84
C TRP A 30 1.29 4.62 -1.91
N CYS A 31 2.00 4.31 -2.99
CA CYS A 31 2.18 5.18 -4.15
C CYS A 31 0.87 5.40 -4.94
N GLY A 32 -0.07 4.46 -4.87
CA GLY A 32 -1.45 4.63 -5.34
C GLY A 32 -2.29 5.64 -4.56
N GLY A 33 -1.72 6.29 -3.53
CA GLY A 33 -2.38 7.34 -2.74
C GLY A 33 -2.94 6.84 -1.41
N TYR A 34 -2.54 5.65 -0.95
CA TYR A 34 -2.93 5.14 0.36
C TYR A 34 -1.92 5.54 1.45
N SER A 35 -1.88 6.83 1.79
CA SER A 35 -0.96 7.39 2.79
C SER A 35 -1.02 6.69 4.15
N ARG A 36 -2.19 6.14 4.49
CA ARG A 36 -2.46 5.42 5.74
C ARG A 36 -1.82 4.01 5.80
N ALA A 37 -1.07 3.61 4.78
CA ALA A 37 -0.22 2.43 4.81
C ALA A 37 0.92 2.58 5.84
N ASP A 38 1.41 3.81 5.99
CA ASP A 38 2.36 4.24 6.99
C ASP A 38 1.57 4.99 8.07
N GLY A 39 1.26 4.28 9.15
CA GLY A 39 0.35 4.79 10.19
C GLY A 39 1.06 5.56 11.29
N ASP A 40 2.36 5.31 11.43
CA ASP A 40 3.29 5.84 12.39
C ASP A 40 4.25 6.89 11.78
N ASP A 41 4.12 7.15 10.48
CA ASP A 41 4.84 8.17 9.71
C ASP A 41 6.37 7.95 9.74
N ASP A 42 6.78 6.68 9.85
CA ASP A 42 8.18 6.26 9.91
C ASP A 42 8.76 6.00 8.50
N GLY A 43 7.91 6.11 7.48
CA GLY A 43 8.22 5.88 6.08
C GLY A 43 8.18 4.40 5.67
N ILE A 44 7.69 3.50 6.52
CA ILE A 44 7.55 2.06 6.26
C ILE A 44 6.08 1.70 6.09
N PRO A 45 5.57 1.62 4.84
CA PRO A 45 4.19 1.19 4.62
C PRO A 45 4.05 -0.27 5.01
N CYS A 46 3.05 -0.57 5.84
CA CYS A 46 2.68 -1.93 6.19
C CYS A 46 3.85 -2.75 6.75
N GLU A 47 4.29 -2.41 7.96
CA GLU A 47 5.38 -3.08 8.72
C GLU A 47 5.29 -4.62 8.77
N ASN A 48 4.08 -5.18 8.61
CA ASN A 48 3.86 -6.63 8.51
C ASN A 48 4.58 -7.27 7.30
N VAL A 49 4.77 -6.52 6.21
CA VAL A 49 5.41 -6.99 4.98
C VAL A 49 6.71 -6.25 4.67
N CYS A 50 6.78 -4.95 4.95
CA CYS A 50 7.99 -4.16 4.83
C CYS A 50 8.71 -4.10 6.19
N ARG A 51 9.96 -4.56 6.25
CA ARG A 51 10.69 -4.64 7.53
C ARG A 51 11.68 -3.50 7.76
N SER A 52 11.90 -2.64 6.76
CA SER A 52 12.87 -1.55 6.85
C SER A 52 12.62 -0.48 5.79
N LEU A 53 12.98 0.77 6.12
CA LEU A 53 13.01 1.89 5.18
C LEU A 53 13.85 1.61 3.93
N SER A 54 15.03 1.00 4.08
CA SER A 54 15.91 0.71 2.93
C SER A 54 15.26 -0.25 1.93
N GLN A 55 14.45 -1.21 2.41
CA GLN A 55 13.68 -2.10 1.55
C GLN A 55 12.61 -1.32 0.77
N VAL A 56 11.91 -0.42 1.47
CA VAL A 56 10.87 0.45 0.90
C VAL A 56 11.46 1.38 -0.15
N GLU A 57 12.56 2.06 0.14
CA GLU A 57 13.25 2.94 -0.80
C GLU A 57 13.75 2.21 -2.05
N ALA A 58 14.30 1.01 -1.89
CA ALA A 58 14.73 0.19 -3.02
C ALA A 58 13.55 -0.16 -3.94
N ILE A 59 12.41 -0.49 -3.36
CA ILE A 59 11.18 -0.78 -4.11
C ILE A 59 10.60 0.50 -4.73
N LYS A 60 10.52 1.61 -3.99
CA LYS A 60 10.08 2.91 -4.52
C LYS A 60 10.89 3.30 -5.75
N LYS A 61 12.22 3.18 -5.68
CA LYS A 61 13.14 3.42 -6.81
C LYS A 61 12.90 2.48 -7.98
N LYS A 62 12.50 1.22 -7.72
CA LYS A 62 12.17 0.22 -8.74
C LYS A 62 10.81 0.49 -9.40
N VAL A 63 9.82 0.91 -8.61
CA VAL A 63 8.44 1.19 -9.03
C VAL A 63 8.31 2.58 -9.69
N GLY A 64 9.18 3.52 -9.33
CA GLY A 64 9.18 4.87 -9.91
C GLY A 64 8.18 5.83 -9.25
N CYS A 65 7.99 5.67 -7.95
CA CYS A 65 7.34 6.63 -7.05
C CYS A 65 8.30 6.98 -5.88
#